data_AF-A0AB40DGZ9-F1
#
_entry.id   AF-A0AB40DGZ9-F1
#
_cell.length_a   1.000
_cell.length_b   1.000
_cell.length_c   1.000
_cell.angle_alpha   90.00
_cell.angle_beta   90.00
_cell.angle_gamma   90.00
#
_symmetry.space_group_name_H-M   'P 1'
#
loop_
_entity.id
_entity.type
_entity.pdbx_description
1 polymer ?
#
loop_
_entity_poly.entity_id
_entity_poly.type
_entity_poly.pdbx_seq_one_letter_code
_entity_poly.pdbx_strand_id
1 'polypeptide(L)'
;MDKKISSTSQPRILKKKHFRVKHQKVKLFRANEPILSVFMWGINHTINELSHVNIPVMLLPDDFRAYSKIKVDNHLFNKENMPSHFKVKEYCPLVFRNLRERFGVDDVDYRESLTRSQPIQIDSSGKSGAQFYQSYDRFFIMKSLTSEEIERMHAFLKQYHPYVVERHGKTLLPQYLGMYRITVESVQYYFVVMRNVFSSHLTIHKKFDLKGSTVDREASDKELEKHLPTFKDNDFIKQKVKLDIGKEAKEKLMNTLSNDVDYFPIA
;
A
#
# COMPACT_ATOMS: atom_id res chain seq x y z
N MET A 1 75.97 -7.12 -35.13
CA MET A 1 76.42 -6.23 -34.04
C MET A 1 75.24 -5.40 -33.59
N ASP A 2 74.77 -5.72 -32.39
CA ASP A 2 73.44 -5.42 -31.87
C ASP A 2 73.25 -3.95 -31.46
N LYS A 3 72.11 -3.39 -31.83
CA LYS A 3 71.58 -2.13 -31.27
C LYS A 3 70.97 -2.42 -29.90
N LYS A 4 71.58 -1.91 -28.82
CA LYS A 4 70.92 -1.79 -27.51
C LYS A 4 70.49 -0.34 -27.28
N ILE A 5 69.20 -0.09 -27.47
CA ILE A 5 68.51 1.10 -26.97
C ILE A 5 68.02 0.75 -25.56
N SER A 6 68.61 1.33 -24.52
CA SER A 6 68.13 1.15 -23.14
C SER A 6 67.01 2.13 -22.84
N SER A 7 65.76 1.72 -23.03
CA SER A 7 64.59 2.46 -22.55
C SER A 7 64.32 2.11 -21.09
N THR A 8 64.78 2.93 -20.15
CA THR A 8 64.35 2.86 -18.75
C THR A 8 62.96 3.48 -18.61
N SER A 9 61.91 2.68 -18.80
CA SER A 9 60.54 3.06 -18.44
C SER A 9 60.32 2.81 -16.95
N GLN A 10 60.28 3.86 -16.14
CA GLN A 10 59.82 3.76 -14.76
C GLN A 10 58.33 3.37 -14.74
N PRO A 11 57.89 2.47 -13.83
CA PRO A 11 56.48 2.12 -13.70
C PRO A 11 55.70 3.35 -13.24
N ARG A 12 54.73 3.81 -14.05
CA ARG A 12 53.76 4.83 -13.63
C ARG A 12 52.90 4.25 -12.50
N ILE A 13 53.23 4.61 -11.27
CA ILE A 13 52.37 4.36 -10.11
C ILE A 13 51.09 5.18 -10.33
N LEU A 14 50.00 4.51 -10.70
CA LEU A 14 48.67 5.10 -10.71
C LEU A 14 48.35 5.53 -9.28
N LYS A 15 48.39 6.84 -9.02
CA LYS A 15 47.93 7.41 -7.75
C LYS A 15 46.51 6.92 -7.51
N LYS A 16 46.33 6.03 -6.52
CA LYS A 16 45.00 5.64 -6.04
C LYS A 16 44.31 6.93 -5.63
N LYS A 17 43.35 7.41 -6.43
CA LYS A 17 42.49 8.52 -6.03
C LYS A 17 41.80 8.05 -4.75
N HIS A 18 42.10 8.70 -3.63
CA HIS A 18 41.35 8.49 -2.40
C HIS A 18 39.94 9.03 -2.65
N PHE A 19 39.06 8.15 -3.08
CA PHE A 19 37.63 8.42 -3.06
C PHE A 19 37.24 8.54 -1.60
N ARG A 20 36.92 9.76 -1.16
CA ARG A 20 36.17 9.92 0.09
C ARG A 20 34.83 9.27 -0.12
N VAL A 21 34.62 8.09 0.47
CA VAL A 21 33.32 7.44 0.52
C VAL A 21 32.39 8.41 1.25
N LYS A 22 31.57 9.13 0.49
CA LYS A 22 30.58 10.05 1.04
C LYS A 22 29.49 9.15 1.59
N HIS A 23 29.48 8.96 2.90
CA HIS A 23 28.44 8.16 3.54
C HIS A 23 27.13 8.94 3.37
N GLN A 24 26.12 8.31 2.79
CA GLN A 24 24.82 8.93 2.66
C GLN A 24 24.30 9.25 4.06
N LYS A 25 24.13 10.54 4.36
CA LYS A 25 23.72 10.99 5.71
C LYS A 25 22.29 10.59 6.05
N VAL A 26 21.47 10.29 5.05
CA VAL A 26 20.07 9.88 5.21
C VAL A 26 19.98 8.38 4.95
N LYS A 27 19.57 7.61 5.96
CA LYS A 27 19.29 6.18 5.84
C LYS A 27 17.94 6.00 5.14
N LEU A 28 17.95 5.98 3.81
CA LEU A 28 16.74 5.86 2.99
C LEU A 28 16.05 4.51 3.25
N PHE A 29 14.74 4.54 3.50
CA PHE A 29 13.87 3.36 3.65
C PHE A 29 14.26 2.37 4.76
N ARG A 30 14.92 2.82 5.83
CA ARG A 30 15.16 1.98 7.00
C ARG A 30 13.90 1.88 7.85
N ALA A 31 13.45 0.66 8.13
CA ALA A 31 12.36 0.34 9.04
C ALA A 31 12.80 -0.64 10.14
N ASN A 32 11.92 -0.83 11.12
CA ASN A 32 12.12 -1.79 12.20
C ASN A 32 12.05 -3.24 11.70
N GLU A 33 11.20 -3.48 10.70
CA GLU A 33 11.00 -4.78 10.07
C GLU A 33 11.53 -4.75 8.63
N PRO A 34 12.31 -5.78 8.20
CA PRO A 34 12.82 -5.88 6.83
C PRO A 34 11.74 -5.72 5.74
N ILE A 35 10.54 -6.23 6.02
CA ILE A 35 9.39 -6.17 5.11
C ILE A 35 8.97 -4.74 4.77
N LEU A 36 9.02 -3.84 5.76
CA LEU A 36 8.63 -2.43 5.61
C LEU A 36 9.69 -1.65 4.86
N SER A 37 10.98 -1.94 5.09
CA SER A 37 12.07 -1.36 4.30
C SER A 37 11.91 -1.70 2.82
N VAL A 38 11.64 -2.98 2.51
CA VAL A 38 11.42 -3.44 1.13
C VAL A 38 10.12 -2.92 0.55
N PHE A 39 9.05 -2.77 1.33
CA PHE A 39 7.83 -2.11 0.91
C PHE A 39 8.10 -0.67 0.46
N MET A 40 8.71 0.15 1.32
CA MET A 40 9.00 1.56 1.00
C MET A 40 9.90 1.69 -0.23
N TRP A 41 10.97 0.88 -0.31
CA TRP A 41 11.83 0.85 -1.48
C TRP A 41 11.05 0.45 -2.75
N GLY A 42 10.18 -0.55 -2.62
CA GLY A 42 9.34 -1.08 -3.70
C GLY A 42 8.40 -0.04 -4.25
N ILE A 43 7.63 0.64 -3.39
CA ILE A 43 6.73 1.74 -3.79
C ILE A 43 7.52 2.86 -4.46
N ASN A 44 8.63 3.30 -3.87
CA ASN A 44 9.46 4.34 -4.49
C ASN A 44 9.92 3.93 -5.89
N HIS A 45 10.40 2.71 -6.05
CA HIS A 45 10.85 2.22 -7.34
C HIS A 45 9.71 2.09 -8.36
N THR A 46 8.60 1.43 -8.01
CA THR A 46 7.52 1.17 -8.97
C THR A 46 6.82 2.44 -9.42
N ILE A 47 6.61 3.41 -8.52
CA ILE A 47 6.02 4.71 -8.89
C ILE A 47 6.95 5.49 -9.82
N ASN A 48 8.26 5.51 -9.54
CA ASN A 48 9.22 6.19 -10.40
C ASN A 48 9.31 5.53 -11.79
N GLU A 49 9.35 4.20 -11.87
CA GLU A 49 9.31 3.49 -13.16
C GLU A 49 8.02 3.81 -13.93
N LEU A 50 6.87 3.82 -13.24
CA LEU A 50 5.58 4.08 -13.87
C LEU A 50 5.46 5.51 -14.40
N SER A 51 6.20 6.47 -13.84
CA SER A 51 6.29 7.84 -14.34
C SER A 51 6.91 7.94 -15.74
N HIS A 52 7.71 6.93 -16.14
CA HIS A 52 8.29 6.83 -17.47
C HIS A 52 7.38 6.10 -18.47
N VAL A 53 6.26 5.55 -18.00
CA VAL A 53 5.26 4.88 -18.84
C VAL A 53 4.19 5.88 -19.26
N ASN A 54 3.91 5.94 -20.56
CA ASN A 54 2.83 6.78 -21.09
C ASN A 54 1.48 6.33 -20.53
N ILE A 55 0.62 7.30 -20.21
CA ILE A 55 -0.75 7.02 -19.75
C ILE A 55 -1.56 6.54 -20.96
N PRO A 56 -2.07 5.29 -20.96
CA PRO A 56 -2.91 4.81 -22.05
C PRO A 56 -4.27 5.51 -22.01
N VAL A 57 -4.87 5.74 -23.18
CA VAL A 57 -6.21 6.34 -23.30
C VAL A 57 -7.28 5.42 -22.69
N MET A 58 -7.09 4.10 -22.81
CA MET A 58 -7.97 3.09 -22.25
C MET A 58 -7.16 1.88 -21.76
N LEU A 59 -7.67 1.20 -20.73
CA LEU A 59 -7.08 -0.04 -20.24
C LEU A 59 -7.56 -1.23 -21.06
N LEU A 60 -6.65 -2.16 -21.31
CA LEU A 60 -6.90 -3.41 -22.03
C LEU A 60 -7.09 -4.58 -21.05
N PRO A 61 -7.72 -5.70 -21.47
CA PRO A 61 -7.89 -6.88 -20.62
C PRO A 61 -6.59 -7.46 -20.06
N ASP A 62 -5.46 -7.24 -20.73
CA ASP A 62 -4.14 -7.70 -20.30
C ASP A 62 -3.58 -6.86 -19.15
N ASP A 63 -3.99 -5.59 -19.01
CA ASP A 63 -3.56 -4.72 -17.90
C ASP A 63 -4.02 -5.26 -16.54
N PHE A 64 -5.15 -5.99 -16.52
CA PHE A 64 -5.70 -6.65 -15.33
C PHE A 64 -4.98 -7.96 -14.96
N ARG A 65 -4.02 -8.40 -15.78
CA ARG A 65 -3.14 -9.55 -15.54
C ARG A 65 -1.67 -9.16 -15.49
N ALA A 66 -1.34 -7.96 -15.95
CA ALA A 66 0.00 -7.42 -15.98
C ALA A 66 0.62 -7.34 -14.57
N TYR A 67 1.94 -7.39 -14.52
CA TYR A 67 2.69 -7.18 -13.30
C TYR A 67 4.09 -6.66 -13.61
N SER A 68 4.65 -5.89 -12.69
CA SER A 68 6.08 -5.57 -12.66
C SER A 68 6.75 -6.38 -11.56
N LYS A 69 7.94 -6.93 -11.80
CA LYS A 69 8.69 -7.70 -10.80
C LYS A 69 10.17 -7.36 -10.85
N ILE A 70 10.69 -6.92 -9.72
CA ILE A 70 12.12 -6.67 -9.53
C ILE A 70 12.67 -7.64 -8.49
N LYS A 71 13.86 -8.17 -8.76
CA LYS A 71 14.66 -8.94 -7.82
C LYS A 71 15.94 -8.15 -7.56
N VAL A 72 16.28 -7.95 -6.30
CA VAL A 72 17.49 -7.26 -5.87
C VAL A 72 18.36 -8.26 -5.11
N ASP A 73 19.62 -8.36 -5.54
CA ASP A 73 20.65 -9.19 -4.93
C ASP A 73 21.89 -8.32 -4.66
N ASN A 74 21.99 -7.78 -3.45
CA ASN A 74 23.07 -6.90 -3.02
C ASN A 74 24.21 -7.73 -2.39
N HIS A 75 25.39 -7.67 -2.98
CA HIS A 75 26.60 -8.29 -2.40
C HIS A 75 27.47 -7.23 -1.71
N LEU A 76 27.57 -7.31 -0.37
CA LEU A 76 28.35 -6.39 0.48
C LEU A 76 27.98 -4.90 0.31
N PHE A 77 26.73 -4.61 -0.04
CA PHE A 77 26.22 -3.25 -0.26
C PHE A 77 24.95 -2.98 0.55
N ASN A 78 24.88 -1.81 1.20
CA ASN A 78 23.70 -1.29 1.92
C ASN A 78 23.04 -2.24 2.95
N LYS A 79 23.81 -3.17 3.52
CA LYS A 79 23.31 -4.20 4.46
C LYS A 79 22.69 -3.62 5.74
N GLU A 80 23.05 -2.40 6.12
CA GLU A 80 22.53 -1.75 7.34
C GLU A 80 21.10 -1.22 7.19
N ASN A 81 20.60 -1.03 5.97
CA ASN A 81 19.30 -0.41 5.71
C ASN A 81 18.35 -1.35 4.96
N MET A 82 18.88 -2.23 4.11
CA MET A 82 18.08 -3.09 3.24
C MET A 82 18.54 -4.56 3.33
N PRO A 83 17.62 -5.53 3.22
CA PRO A 83 17.98 -6.93 3.06
C PRO A 83 18.89 -7.15 1.85
N SER A 84 19.77 -8.15 1.93
CA SER A 84 20.68 -8.47 0.81
C SER A 84 19.92 -9.09 -0.37
N HIS A 85 18.85 -9.82 -0.12
CA HIS A 85 18.06 -10.50 -1.14
C HIS A 85 16.58 -10.25 -0.92
N PHE A 86 15.93 -9.60 -1.89
CA PHE A 86 14.49 -9.41 -1.85
C PHE A 86 13.89 -9.30 -3.25
N LYS A 87 12.56 -9.44 -3.31
CA LYS A 87 11.78 -9.27 -4.54
C LYS A 87 10.59 -8.37 -4.25
N VAL A 88 10.27 -7.51 -5.19
CA VAL A 88 9.02 -6.73 -5.18
C VAL A 88 8.28 -7.07 -6.45
N LYS A 89 6.99 -7.38 -6.33
CA LYS A 89 6.07 -7.54 -7.46
C LYS A 89 4.90 -6.60 -7.24
N GLU A 90 4.65 -5.72 -8.21
CA GLU A 90 3.43 -4.92 -8.28
C GLU A 90 2.47 -5.58 -9.27
N TYR A 91 1.21 -5.73 -8.86
CA TYR A 91 0.15 -6.30 -9.70
C TYR A 91 -0.65 -5.19 -10.36
N CYS A 92 -1.02 -5.38 -11.62
CA CYS A 92 -1.86 -4.48 -12.43
C CYS A 92 -1.46 -2.99 -12.35
N PRO A 93 -0.19 -2.60 -12.61
CA PRO A 93 0.30 -1.24 -12.33
C PRO A 93 -0.53 -0.13 -12.98
N LEU A 94 -0.90 -0.30 -14.26
CA LEU A 94 -1.68 0.70 -15.00
C LEU A 94 -3.13 0.81 -14.50
N VAL A 95 -3.72 -0.31 -14.04
CA VAL A 95 -5.06 -0.30 -13.45
C VAL A 95 -5.06 0.51 -12.16
N PHE A 96 -4.08 0.26 -11.27
CA PHE A 96 -3.98 1.00 -10.00
C PHE A 96 -3.55 2.45 -10.18
N ARG A 97 -2.75 2.79 -11.20
CA ARG A 97 -2.51 4.19 -11.59
C ARG A 97 -3.80 4.90 -11.96
N ASN A 98 -4.62 4.29 -12.81
CA ASN A 98 -5.90 4.89 -13.20
C ASN A 98 -6.89 4.97 -12.03
N LEU A 99 -6.90 3.99 -11.11
CA LEU A 99 -7.69 4.08 -9.88
C LEU A 99 -7.24 5.23 -8.99
N ARG A 100 -5.92 5.41 -8.80
CA ARG A 100 -5.38 6.56 -8.05
C ARG A 100 -5.82 7.88 -8.63
N GLU A 101 -5.73 8.06 -9.96
CA GLU A 101 -6.25 9.23 -10.67
C GLU A 101 -7.75 9.44 -10.42
N ARG A 102 -8.58 8.40 -10.57
CA ARG A 102 -10.04 8.46 -10.34
C ARG A 102 -10.43 8.81 -8.92
N PHE A 103 -9.58 8.48 -7.94
CA PHE A 103 -9.76 8.85 -6.54
C PHE A 103 -9.07 10.16 -6.16
N GLY A 104 -8.51 10.90 -7.12
CA GLY A 104 -7.81 12.16 -6.86
C GLY A 104 -6.57 11.98 -5.99
N VAL A 105 -5.84 10.87 -6.19
CA VAL A 105 -4.56 10.59 -5.54
C VAL A 105 -3.45 10.81 -6.56
N ASP A 106 -2.60 11.81 -6.30
CA ASP A 106 -1.39 12.03 -7.09
C ASP A 106 -0.34 10.95 -6.79
N ASP A 107 0.40 10.54 -7.82
CA ASP A 107 1.39 9.47 -7.73
C ASP A 107 2.58 9.86 -6.83
N VAL A 108 3.00 11.14 -6.88
CA VAL A 108 4.08 11.66 -6.04
C VAL A 108 3.62 11.72 -4.59
N ASP A 109 2.43 12.24 -4.33
CA ASP A 109 1.88 12.28 -2.96
C ASP A 109 1.70 10.87 -2.39
N TYR A 110 1.18 9.93 -3.18
CA TYR A 110 1.06 8.52 -2.79
C TYR A 110 2.41 7.91 -2.39
N ARG A 111 3.46 8.15 -3.18
CA ARG A 111 4.83 7.70 -2.88
C ARG A 111 5.37 8.36 -1.62
N GLU A 112 5.24 9.68 -1.49
CA GLU A 112 5.74 10.40 -0.31
C GLU A 112 5.05 9.91 0.97
N SER A 113 3.72 9.78 0.97
CA SER A 113 2.93 9.25 2.09
C SER A 113 3.39 7.87 2.56
N LEU A 114 3.75 6.99 1.63
CA LEU A 114 4.10 5.60 1.94
C LEU A 114 5.58 5.35 2.22
N THR A 115 6.48 6.27 1.81
CA THR A 115 7.92 6.03 1.86
C THR A 115 8.73 7.03 2.66
N ARG A 116 8.17 8.20 3.01
CA ARG A 116 8.89 9.21 3.81
C ARG A 116 9.25 8.71 5.21
N SER A 117 8.35 7.92 5.80
CA SER A 117 8.49 7.27 7.11
C SER A 117 7.85 5.90 7.06
N GLN A 118 8.38 4.95 7.85
CA GLN A 118 7.84 3.59 7.90
C GLN A 118 6.34 3.59 8.27
N PRO A 119 5.50 2.77 7.59
CA PRO A 119 4.13 2.56 8.01
C PRO A 119 4.04 2.01 9.45
N ILE A 120 3.08 2.51 10.22
CA ILE A 120 2.89 2.17 11.64
C ILE A 120 1.86 1.06 11.72
N GLN A 121 2.21 -0.06 12.37
CA GLN A 121 1.25 -1.14 12.59
C GLN A 121 0.13 -0.68 13.51
N ILE A 122 -1.11 -0.97 13.12
CA ILE A 122 -2.31 -0.65 13.90
C ILE A 122 -3.07 -1.94 14.25
N ASP A 123 -3.66 -1.95 15.44
CA ASP A 123 -4.49 -3.08 15.87
C ASP A 123 -5.71 -3.23 14.96
N SER A 124 -5.93 -4.45 14.49
CA SER A 124 -7.17 -4.83 13.82
C SER A 124 -8.09 -5.56 14.80
N SER A 125 -9.36 -5.17 14.84
CA SER A 125 -10.41 -5.84 15.63
C SER A 125 -11.04 -7.02 14.87
N GLY A 126 -10.55 -7.33 13.67
CA GLY A 126 -11.09 -8.36 12.79
C GLY A 126 -10.62 -9.76 13.14
N LYS A 127 -11.51 -10.75 13.02
CA LYS A 127 -11.20 -12.19 13.24
C LYS A 127 -10.25 -12.79 12.18
N SER A 128 -9.91 -12.07 11.11
CA SER A 128 -9.18 -12.62 9.95
C SER A 128 -7.67 -12.74 10.14
N GLY A 129 -7.11 -12.25 11.25
CA GLY A 129 -5.66 -12.26 11.47
C GLY A 129 -4.86 -11.34 10.54
N ALA A 130 -5.55 -10.54 9.71
CA ALA A 130 -4.90 -9.60 8.81
C ALA A 130 -4.23 -8.47 9.61
N GLN A 131 -2.98 -8.19 9.28
CA GLN A 131 -2.20 -7.08 9.77
C GLN A 131 -2.55 -5.81 9.00
N PHE A 132 -2.62 -4.69 9.71
CA PHE A 132 -2.89 -3.38 9.13
C PHE A 132 -1.76 -2.44 9.52
N TYR A 133 -1.34 -1.63 8.57
CA TYR A 133 -0.36 -0.58 8.75
C TYR A 133 -0.93 0.73 8.21
N GLN A 134 -0.65 1.82 8.89
CA GLN A 134 -1.08 3.16 8.51
C GLN A 134 0.12 3.97 8.03
N SER A 135 -0.03 4.72 6.94
CA SER A 135 0.98 5.70 6.51
C SER A 135 1.22 6.74 7.60
N TYR A 136 2.40 7.36 7.63
CA TYR A 136 2.76 8.29 8.72
C TYR A 136 1.84 9.53 8.80
N ASP A 137 1.27 9.93 7.66
CA ASP A 137 0.30 11.02 7.52
C ASP A 137 -1.16 10.57 7.63
N ARG A 138 -1.38 9.26 7.87
CA ARG A 138 -2.69 8.62 8.06
C ARG A 138 -3.61 8.66 6.83
N PHE A 139 -3.12 9.02 5.64
CA PHE A 139 -3.94 8.99 4.42
C PHE A 139 -4.20 7.60 3.86
N PHE A 140 -3.28 6.66 4.08
CA PHE A 140 -3.35 5.32 3.50
C PHE A 140 -3.24 4.22 4.56
N ILE A 141 -3.89 3.11 4.24
CA ILE A 141 -3.82 1.86 4.99
C ILE A 141 -3.23 0.79 4.08
N MET A 142 -2.20 0.12 4.55
CA MET A 142 -1.66 -1.10 3.97
C MET A 142 -2.21 -2.28 4.76
N LYS A 143 -2.97 -3.16 4.09
CA LYS A 143 -3.56 -4.36 4.67
C LYS A 143 -2.84 -5.59 4.13
N SER A 144 -2.44 -6.50 5.01
CA SER A 144 -1.91 -7.80 4.60
C SER A 144 -3.02 -8.69 4.05
N LEU A 145 -2.71 -9.47 3.03
CA LEU A 145 -3.61 -10.43 2.41
C LEU A 145 -2.99 -11.83 2.38
N THR A 146 -3.84 -12.85 2.29
CA THR A 146 -3.40 -14.20 1.91
C THR A 146 -3.24 -14.33 0.38
N SER A 147 -2.61 -15.40 -0.08
CA SER A 147 -2.53 -15.73 -1.52
C SER A 147 -3.91 -15.85 -2.16
N GLU A 148 -4.85 -16.49 -1.47
CA GLU A 148 -6.22 -16.71 -1.95
C GLU A 148 -6.99 -15.38 -2.03
N GLU A 149 -6.77 -14.46 -1.09
CA GLU A 149 -7.35 -13.11 -1.15
C GLU A 149 -6.81 -12.30 -2.34
N ILE A 150 -5.53 -12.46 -2.70
CA ILE A 150 -4.96 -11.83 -3.91
C ILE A 150 -5.60 -12.37 -5.19
N GLU A 151 -5.84 -13.68 -5.27
CA GLU A 151 -6.53 -14.28 -6.42
C GLU A 151 -7.97 -13.76 -6.55
N ARG A 152 -8.71 -13.69 -5.43
CA ARG A 152 -10.05 -13.09 -5.40
C ARG A 152 -10.01 -11.61 -5.77
N MET A 153 -9.01 -10.86 -5.31
CA MET A 153 -8.82 -9.47 -5.69
C MET A 153 -8.59 -9.28 -7.19
N HIS A 154 -7.84 -10.17 -7.85
CA HIS A 154 -7.70 -10.12 -9.31
C HIS A 154 -9.03 -10.32 -10.05
N ALA A 155 -9.88 -11.23 -9.57
CA ALA A 155 -11.22 -11.44 -10.13
C ALA A 155 -12.11 -10.22 -9.88
N PHE A 156 -12.11 -9.69 -8.65
CA PHE A 156 -12.86 -8.51 -8.25
C PHE A 156 -12.43 -7.25 -9.01
N LEU A 157 -11.13 -7.05 -9.24
CA LEU A 157 -10.58 -5.84 -9.87
C LEU A 157 -11.18 -5.56 -11.26
N LYS A 158 -11.50 -6.63 -12.01
CA LYS A 158 -12.12 -6.54 -13.34
C LYS A 158 -13.54 -5.97 -13.32
N GLN A 159 -14.25 -6.10 -12.20
CA GLN A 159 -15.59 -5.54 -11.98
C GLN A 159 -15.51 -4.20 -11.25
N TYR A 160 -14.57 -4.09 -10.30
CA TYR A 160 -14.33 -2.89 -9.50
C TYR A 160 -13.90 -1.68 -10.32
N HIS A 161 -12.94 -1.84 -11.26
CA HIS A 161 -12.48 -0.70 -12.04
C HIS A 161 -13.60 -0.06 -12.89
N PRO A 162 -14.37 -0.81 -13.70
CA PRO A 162 -15.53 -0.27 -14.42
C PRO A 162 -16.53 0.44 -13.50
N TYR A 163 -16.83 -0.14 -12.34
CA TYR A 163 -17.71 0.49 -11.36
C TYR A 163 -17.20 1.87 -10.91
N VAL A 164 -15.92 1.96 -10.55
CA VAL A 164 -15.29 3.22 -10.13
C VAL A 164 -15.29 4.25 -11.28
N VAL A 165 -15.14 3.80 -12.52
CA VAL A 165 -15.24 4.64 -13.72
C VAL A 165 -16.64 5.24 -13.84
N GLU A 166 -17.67 4.39 -13.82
CA GLU A 166 -19.08 4.76 -14.00
C GLU A 166 -19.59 5.64 -12.86
N ARG A 167 -19.13 5.40 -11.63
CA ARG A 167 -19.51 6.20 -10.46
C ARG A 167 -18.62 7.43 -10.25
N HIS A 168 -17.69 7.71 -11.15
CA HIS A 168 -16.74 8.83 -11.05
C HIS A 168 -16.02 8.87 -9.68
N GLY A 169 -15.58 7.72 -9.18
CA GLY A 169 -14.91 7.60 -7.89
C GLY A 169 -15.81 7.78 -6.64
N LYS A 170 -17.13 7.98 -6.80
CA LYS A 170 -18.07 8.16 -5.70
C LYS A 170 -18.62 6.81 -5.23
N THR A 171 -17.98 6.23 -4.23
CA THR A 171 -18.31 4.92 -3.64
C THR A 171 -17.94 4.89 -2.16
N LEU A 172 -18.61 4.05 -1.37
CA LEU A 172 -18.27 3.71 0.01
C LEU A 172 -17.36 2.47 0.09
N LEU A 173 -17.12 1.77 -1.03
CA LEU A 173 -16.19 0.66 -1.08
C LEU A 173 -14.76 1.12 -0.76
N PRO A 174 -13.89 0.21 -0.29
CA PRO A 174 -12.48 0.53 -0.10
C PRO A 174 -11.88 1.06 -1.40
N GLN A 175 -11.20 2.20 -1.32
CA GLN A 175 -10.52 2.81 -2.47
C GLN A 175 -9.16 2.14 -2.62
N TYR A 176 -9.05 1.12 -3.47
CA TYR A 176 -7.82 0.37 -3.67
C TYR A 176 -6.85 1.12 -4.59
N LEU A 177 -5.61 1.29 -4.16
CA LEU A 177 -4.63 2.20 -4.78
C LEU A 177 -3.34 1.48 -5.23
N GLY A 178 -3.12 0.25 -4.79
CA GLY A 178 -2.00 -0.58 -5.21
C GLY A 178 -2.06 -1.97 -4.60
N MET A 179 -1.48 -2.95 -5.27
CA MET A 179 -1.40 -4.33 -4.81
C MET A 179 -0.01 -4.89 -5.06
N TYR A 180 0.59 -5.45 -4.01
CA TYR A 180 2.01 -5.79 -4.00
C TYR A 180 2.25 -7.17 -3.39
N ARG A 181 3.24 -7.88 -3.91
CA ARG A 181 3.88 -9.01 -3.24
C ARG A 181 5.32 -8.66 -2.96
N ILE A 182 5.71 -8.79 -1.71
CA ILE A 182 7.08 -8.61 -1.26
C ILE A 182 7.63 -9.96 -0.86
N THR A 183 8.88 -10.24 -1.25
CA THR A 183 9.60 -11.42 -0.79
C THR A 183 10.88 -10.97 -0.11
N VAL A 184 11.03 -11.29 1.18
CA VAL A 184 12.25 -11.06 1.96
C VAL A 184 12.69 -12.40 2.51
N GLU A 185 13.95 -12.78 2.33
CA GLU A 185 14.50 -14.03 2.86
C GLU A 185 13.65 -15.27 2.50
N SER A 186 13.11 -15.28 1.27
CA SER A 186 12.21 -16.31 0.72
C SER A 186 10.80 -16.37 1.30
N VAL A 187 10.47 -15.55 2.30
CA VAL A 187 9.11 -15.42 2.83
C VAL A 187 8.32 -14.42 1.98
N GLN A 188 7.11 -14.80 1.57
CA GLN A 188 6.23 -13.97 0.74
C GLN A 188 5.15 -13.30 1.59
N TYR A 189 4.96 -12.02 1.35
CA TYR A 189 3.93 -11.20 1.98
C TYR A 189 3.15 -10.49 0.89
N TYR A 190 1.84 -10.41 1.06
CA TYR A 190 0.95 -9.77 0.10
C TYR A 190 0.27 -8.59 0.77
N PHE A 191 0.20 -7.48 0.06
CA PHE A 191 -0.38 -6.24 0.56
C PHE A 191 -1.29 -5.61 -0.47
N VAL A 192 -2.38 -5.05 0.01
CA VAL A 192 -3.16 -4.06 -0.70
C VAL A 192 -3.04 -2.72 0.03
N VAL A 193 -2.84 -1.65 -0.73
CA VAL A 193 -2.88 -0.28 -0.23
C VAL A 193 -4.23 0.33 -0.59
N MET A 194 -4.87 0.97 0.38
CA MET A 194 -6.16 1.62 0.21
C MET A 194 -6.21 2.96 0.96
N ARG A 195 -7.12 3.85 0.57
CA ARG A 195 -7.37 5.09 1.31
C ARG A 195 -7.87 4.77 2.72
N ASN A 196 -7.37 5.52 3.71
CA ASN A 196 -7.93 5.47 5.06
C ASN A 196 -9.32 6.10 5.07
N VAL A 197 -10.30 5.39 5.64
CA VAL A 197 -11.68 5.89 5.79
C VAL A 197 -11.76 6.99 6.85
N PHE A 198 -10.87 6.95 7.85
CA PHE A 198 -10.82 7.97 8.89
C PHE A 198 -10.00 9.18 8.45
N SER A 199 -10.41 10.36 8.92
CA SER A 199 -9.68 11.60 8.67
C SER A 199 -8.25 11.54 9.20
N SER A 200 -7.31 12.11 8.45
CA SER A 200 -5.94 12.36 8.89
C SER A 200 -5.81 13.54 9.87
N HIS A 201 -6.88 14.31 10.10
CA HIS A 201 -6.86 15.54 10.91
C HIS A 201 -7.88 15.53 12.06
N LEU A 202 -9.03 14.87 11.89
CA LEU A 202 -10.07 14.81 12.91
C LEU A 202 -9.89 13.59 13.81
N THR A 203 -9.93 13.82 15.13
CA THR A 203 -9.89 12.75 16.12
C THR A 203 -11.18 11.96 16.09
N ILE A 204 -11.07 10.63 16.03
CA ILE A 204 -12.23 9.73 16.10
C ILE A 204 -12.56 9.45 17.56
N HIS A 205 -13.78 9.79 17.96
CA HIS A 205 -14.26 9.59 19.34
C HIS A 205 -15.00 8.26 19.53
N LYS A 206 -15.53 7.68 18.45
CA LYS A 206 -16.31 6.43 18.50
C LYS A 206 -16.19 5.69 17.18
N LYS A 207 -16.05 4.36 17.23
CA LYS A 207 -15.95 3.50 16.05
C LYS A 207 -16.97 2.37 16.12
N PHE A 208 -17.54 2.02 14.97
CA PHE A 208 -18.43 0.88 14.81
C PHE A 208 -18.02 0.05 13.59
N ASP A 209 -18.04 -1.27 13.73
CA ASP A 209 -18.13 -2.23 12.63
C ASP A 209 -19.61 -2.66 12.57
N LEU A 210 -20.32 -2.35 11.49
CA LEU A 210 -21.74 -2.66 11.30
C LEU A 210 -21.93 -3.62 10.13
N LYS A 211 -22.72 -4.67 10.33
CA LYS A 211 -23.01 -5.70 9.31
C LYS A 211 -24.50 -5.99 9.10
N GLY A 212 -25.38 -5.48 9.97
CA GLY A 212 -26.81 -5.72 9.92
C GLY A 212 -27.26 -7.07 10.50
N SER A 213 -26.33 -7.91 10.97
CA SER A 213 -26.63 -9.15 11.69
C SER A 213 -26.60 -8.94 13.21
N THR A 214 -27.13 -9.90 13.98
CA THR A 214 -27.23 -9.81 15.45
C THR A 214 -26.35 -10.83 16.19
N VAL A 215 -25.98 -11.93 15.54
CA VAL A 215 -25.14 -13.00 16.12
C VAL A 215 -23.67 -12.58 16.13
N ASP A 216 -23.00 -12.68 17.27
CA ASP A 216 -21.60 -12.28 17.47
C ASP A 216 -21.29 -10.80 17.15
N ARG A 217 -22.31 -9.93 17.22
CA ARG A 217 -22.23 -8.51 16.91
C ARG A 217 -22.22 -7.60 18.14
N GLU A 218 -21.49 -8.02 19.17
CA GLU A 218 -21.10 -7.20 20.33
C GLU A 218 -19.56 -7.14 20.44
N ALA A 219 -19.02 -6.03 20.94
CA ALA A 219 -17.60 -5.90 21.26
C ALA A 219 -17.24 -6.87 22.41
N SER A 220 -16.05 -7.48 22.32
CA SER A 220 -15.55 -8.33 23.41
C SER A 220 -15.02 -7.48 24.56
N ASP A 221 -14.96 -8.03 25.76
CA ASP A 221 -14.39 -7.35 26.94
C ASP A 221 -12.99 -6.80 26.66
N LYS A 222 -12.13 -7.60 26.01
CA LYS A 222 -10.79 -7.19 25.57
C LYS A 222 -10.80 -6.00 24.59
N GLU A 223 -11.79 -5.89 23.71
CA GLU A 223 -11.90 -4.74 22.81
C GLU A 223 -12.35 -3.49 23.58
N LEU A 224 -13.24 -3.65 24.57
CA LEU A 224 -13.76 -2.58 25.42
C LEU A 224 -12.70 -1.96 26.34
N GLU A 225 -11.64 -2.69 26.67
CA GLU A 225 -10.48 -2.19 27.43
C GLU A 225 -9.61 -1.19 26.65
N LYS A 226 -9.73 -1.14 25.32
CA LYS A 226 -8.96 -0.20 24.50
C LYS A 226 -9.43 1.23 24.70
N HIS A 227 -8.52 2.20 24.59
CA HIS A 227 -8.86 3.63 24.64
C HIS A 227 -9.92 4.04 23.60
N LEU A 228 -9.89 3.42 22.41
CA LEU A 228 -10.88 3.67 21.36
C LEU A 228 -11.41 2.32 20.82
N PRO A 229 -12.40 1.72 21.50
CA PRO A 229 -12.94 0.42 21.14
C PRO A 229 -13.71 0.49 19.81
N THR A 230 -13.76 -0.64 19.12
CA THR A 230 -14.59 -0.86 17.94
C THR A 230 -15.85 -1.58 18.36
N PHE A 231 -16.93 -0.81 18.52
CA PHE A 231 -18.26 -1.35 18.83
C PHE A 231 -18.87 -2.07 17.62
N LYS A 232 -19.92 -2.85 17.85
CA LYS A 232 -20.64 -3.57 16.79
C LYS A 232 -22.14 -3.25 16.79
N ASP A 233 -22.93 -3.98 16.00
CA ASP A 233 -24.35 -3.72 15.77
C ASP A 233 -25.18 -3.72 17.06
N ASN A 234 -24.98 -4.71 17.95
CA ASN A 234 -25.73 -4.78 19.21
C ASN A 234 -25.35 -3.64 20.15
N ASP A 235 -24.08 -3.23 20.17
CA ASP A 235 -23.62 -2.07 20.92
C ASP A 235 -24.26 -0.78 20.42
N PHE A 236 -24.34 -0.61 19.09
CA PHE A 236 -24.95 0.55 18.45
C PHE A 236 -26.42 0.72 18.89
N ILE A 237 -27.16 -0.39 18.93
CA ILE A 237 -28.57 -0.43 19.37
C ILE A 237 -28.67 -0.18 20.88
N LYS A 238 -27.91 -0.92 21.70
CA LYS A 238 -27.93 -0.79 23.18
C LYS A 238 -27.61 0.62 23.64
N GLN A 239 -26.61 1.25 23.02
CA GLN A 239 -26.20 2.62 23.32
C GLN A 239 -27.11 3.68 22.67
N LYS A 240 -28.16 3.26 21.94
CA LYS A 240 -29.16 4.13 21.30
C LYS A 240 -28.52 5.21 20.42
N VAL A 241 -27.47 4.84 19.69
CA VAL A 241 -26.70 5.77 18.87
C VAL A 241 -27.58 6.27 17.72
N LYS A 242 -27.49 7.57 17.44
CA LYS A 242 -28.12 8.20 16.29
C LYS A 242 -27.05 8.99 15.52
N LEU A 243 -27.12 8.92 14.20
CA LEU A 243 -26.30 9.71 13.29
C LEU A 243 -27.19 10.80 12.70
N ASP A 244 -27.01 12.03 13.16
CA ASP A 244 -27.67 13.19 12.56
C ASP A 244 -26.72 13.86 11.56
N ILE A 245 -27.04 13.69 10.27
CA ILE A 245 -26.25 14.20 9.14
C ILE A 245 -27.10 15.10 8.24
N GLY A 246 -28.34 15.40 8.63
CA GLY A 246 -29.31 16.11 7.77
C GLY A 246 -29.87 15.27 6.63
N LYS A 247 -30.96 15.76 6.01
CA LYS A 247 -31.73 15.04 4.99
C LYS A 247 -30.91 14.78 3.72
N GLU A 248 -30.25 15.81 3.20
CA GLU A 248 -29.51 15.73 1.93
C GLU A 248 -28.33 14.75 2.01
N ALA A 249 -27.50 14.84 3.07
CA ALA A 249 -26.37 13.94 3.22
C ALA A 249 -26.82 12.50 3.47
N LYS A 250 -27.94 12.30 4.20
CA LYS A 250 -28.55 10.98 4.37
C LYS A 250 -29.00 10.39 3.04
N GLU A 251 -29.70 11.15 2.22
CA GLU A 251 -30.15 10.70 0.89
C GLU A 251 -28.96 10.33 0.01
N LYS A 252 -27.92 11.17 -0.01
CA LYS A 252 -26.67 10.89 -0.75
C LYS A 252 -25.97 9.62 -0.24
N LEU A 253 -25.86 9.44 1.08
CA LEU A 253 -25.25 8.27 1.70
C LEU A 253 -26.02 7.00 1.33
N MET A 254 -27.35 7.01 1.48
CA MET A 254 -28.19 5.85 1.17
C MET A 254 -28.16 5.51 -0.31
N ASN A 255 -28.21 6.51 -1.20
CA ASN A 255 -28.10 6.29 -2.64
C ASN A 255 -26.74 5.68 -3.01
N THR A 256 -25.64 6.15 -2.43
CA THR A 256 -24.31 5.59 -2.69
C THR A 256 -24.23 4.16 -2.17
N LEU A 257 -24.71 3.91 -0.95
CA LEU A 257 -24.72 2.59 -0.33
C LEU A 257 -25.53 1.56 -1.15
N SER A 258 -26.73 1.92 -1.61
CA SER A 258 -27.54 1.06 -2.47
C SER A 258 -26.82 0.75 -3.78
N ASN A 259 -26.24 1.76 -4.44
CA ASN A 259 -25.47 1.55 -5.67
C ASN A 259 -24.25 0.65 -5.48
N ASP A 260 -23.59 0.68 -4.31
CA ASP A 260 -22.44 -0.18 -4.01
C ASP A 260 -22.88 -1.64 -3.78
N VAL A 261 -23.94 -1.83 -2.98
CA VAL A 261 -24.45 -3.15 -2.61
C VAL A 261 -25.10 -3.87 -3.80
N ASP A 262 -25.85 -3.15 -4.64
CA ASP A 262 -26.53 -3.74 -5.80
C ASP A 262 -25.53 -4.19 -6.87
N TYR A 263 -24.40 -3.49 -7.01
CA TYR A 263 -23.37 -3.83 -7.98
C TYR A 263 -22.48 -4.99 -7.51
N PHE A 264 -22.20 -5.06 -6.21
CA PHE A 264 -21.46 -6.15 -5.59
C PHE A 264 -22.36 -6.91 -4.61
N PRO A 265 -23.35 -7.68 -5.13
CA PRO A 265 -24.21 -8.47 -4.26
C PRO A 265 -23.32 -9.42 -3.45
N ILE A 266 -23.48 -9.34 -2.13
CA ILE A 266 -22.73 -10.17 -1.19
C ILE A 266 -23.11 -11.63 -1.51
N ALA A 267 -22.12 -12.42 -1.96
CA ALA A 267 -22.23 -13.87 -2.08
C ALA A 267 -22.13 -14.52 -0.70
#